data_AF-A0AAD4VB71-F1
#
_entry.id   AF-A0AAD4VB71-F1
#
_cell.length_a   1.000
_cell.length_b   1.000
_cell.length_c   1.000
_cell.angle_alpha   90.00
_cell.angle_beta   90.00
_cell.angle_gamma   90.00
#
_symmetry.space_group_name_H-M   'P 1'
#
loop_
_entity.id
_entity.type
_entity.pdbx_description
1 polymer ?
#
loop_
_entity_poly.entity_id
_entity_poly.type
_entity_poly.pdbx_seq_one_letter_code
_entity_poly.pdbx_strand_id
1 'polypeptide(L)'
;MTFDVLFLLYFILFLFVPCSTTAQTYRNISLGSSLTALNDDNSSWQSPSGEFAFGFRQIGKDGFLLANWFNKITEKTIVWSANGDNLVPQGSKVELSLQMATFCSMIFLQEKTDQ
;
A
#
# COMPACT_ATOMS: atom_id res chain seq x y z
N MET A 1 17.95 -2.26 34.63
CA MET A 1 16.83 -2.30 35.60
C MET A 1 15.80 -1.21 35.33
N THR A 2 16.13 0.08 35.42
CA THR A 2 15.15 1.18 35.17
C THR A 2 14.95 1.50 33.67
N PHE A 3 16.01 1.41 32.87
CA PHE A 3 15.95 1.62 31.42
C PHE A 3 15.09 0.56 30.71
N ASP A 4 15.23 -0.70 31.09
CA ASP A 4 14.45 -1.82 30.54
C ASP A 4 12.95 -1.67 30.83
N VAL A 5 12.61 -1.18 32.03
CA VAL A 5 11.22 -0.91 32.43
C VAL A 5 10.63 0.27 31.66
N LEU A 6 11.41 1.33 31.41
CA LEU A 6 10.99 2.46 30.57
C LEU A 6 10.76 2.04 29.12
N PHE A 7 11.61 1.16 28.58
CA PHE A 7 11.47 0.61 27.24
C PHE A 7 10.21 -0.26 27.10
N LEU A 8 9.96 -1.14 28.08
CA LEU A 8 8.77 -1.98 28.14
C LEU A 8 7.48 -1.15 28.26
N LEU A 9 7.52 -0.09 29.07
CA LEU A 9 6.40 0.85 29.22
C LEU A 9 6.08 1.57 27.90
N TYR A 10 7.11 2.01 27.17
CA TYR A 10 6.95 2.66 25.87
C TYR A 10 6.34 1.71 24.82
N PHE A 11 6.80 0.45 24.80
CA PHE A 11 6.27 -0.58 23.91
C PHE A 11 4.79 -0.90 24.20
N ILE A 12 4.43 -1.00 25.48
CA ILE A 12 3.03 -1.18 25.91
C ILE A 12 2.18 0.02 25.48
N LEU A 13 2.66 1.25 25.70
CA LEU A 13 1.94 2.47 25.31
C LEU A 13 1.66 2.52 23.81
N PHE A 14 2.61 2.09 22.97
CA PHE A 14 2.45 1.99 21.52
C PHE A 14 1.38 0.98 21.11
N LEU A 15 1.29 -0.16 21.81
CA LEU A 15 0.27 -1.19 21.57
C LEU A 15 -1.16 -0.74 21.92
N PHE A 16 -1.31 0.20 22.87
CA PHE A 16 -2.60 0.69 23.33
C PHE A 16 -3.12 1.90 22.55
N VAL A 17 -2.41 2.40 21.54
CA VAL A 17 -2.92 3.47 20.67
C VAL A 17 -4.15 2.94 19.92
N PRO A 18 -5.37 3.44 20.21
CA PRO A 18 -6.56 2.98 19.53
C PRO A 18 -6.51 3.51 18.09
N CYS A 19 -6.19 2.63 17.13
CA CYS A 19 -6.32 2.91 15.71
C CYS A 19 -7.81 3.07 15.39
N SER A 20 -8.32 4.30 15.53
CA SER A 20 -9.71 4.62 15.24
C SER A 20 -9.87 4.74 13.74
N THR A 21 -10.31 3.65 13.09
CA THR A 21 -10.56 3.63 11.66
C THR A 21 -11.85 4.37 11.34
N THR A 22 -11.78 5.64 10.95
CA THR A 22 -12.92 6.29 10.30
C THR A 22 -12.90 5.90 8.82
N ALA A 23 -13.69 4.90 8.45
CA ALA A 23 -13.93 4.52 7.06
C ALA A 23 -14.59 5.70 6.33
N GLN A 24 -13.80 6.48 5.60
CA GLN A 24 -14.32 7.46 4.65
C GLN A 24 -14.35 6.84 3.26
N THR A 25 -15.31 7.31 2.46
CA THR A 25 -15.85 6.75 1.23
C THR A 25 -14.75 6.24 0.29
N TYR A 26 -14.51 4.94 0.37
CA TYR A 26 -13.63 4.18 -0.48
C TYR A 26 -14.11 4.32 -1.94
N ARG A 27 -13.20 4.43 -2.91
CA ARG A 27 -13.53 3.87 -4.24
C ARG A 27 -13.86 2.43 -3.96
N ASN A 28 -15.12 2.01 -4.10
CA ASN A 28 -15.62 0.74 -3.58
C ASN A 28 -14.99 -0.45 -4.31
N ILE A 29 -13.70 -0.71 -4.08
CA ILE A 29 -12.97 -1.81 -4.70
C ILE A 29 -13.43 -3.06 -3.99
N SER A 30 -14.38 -3.76 -4.62
CA SER A 30 -14.95 -4.97 -4.06
C SER A 30 -13.86 -6.04 -3.93
N LEU A 31 -14.00 -6.92 -2.93
CA LEU A 31 -13.25 -8.17 -2.90
C LEU A 31 -13.42 -8.90 -4.24
N GLY A 32 -12.34 -9.51 -4.73
CA GLY A 32 -12.30 -10.11 -6.07
C GLY A 32 -12.02 -9.12 -7.21
N SER A 33 -11.91 -7.82 -6.92
CA SER A 33 -11.35 -6.87 -7.89
C SER A 33 -9.91 -7.24 -8.21
N SER A 34 -9.49 -7.01 -9.44
CA SER A 34 -8.16 -7.40 -9.89
C SER A 34 -7.47 -6.31 -10.66
N LEU A 35 -6.15 -6.23 -10.51
CA LEU A 35 -5.27 -5.45 -11.36
C LEU A 35 -4.58 -6.37 -12.34
N THR A 36 -4.31 -5.84 -13.53
CA THR A 36 -3.50 -6.50 -14.54
C THR A 36 -2.28 -5.65 -14.82
N ALA A 37 -1.12 -6.28 -14.96
CA ALA A 37 0.14 -5.65 -15.32
C ALA A 37 0.07 -5.15 -16.77
N LEU A 38 -0.47 -3.95 -16.94
CA LEU A 38 -0.64 -3.26 -18.21
C LEU A 38 -0.04 -1.86 -18.09
N ASN A 39 0.31 -1.28 -19.23
CA ASN A 39 0.85 0.08 -19.27
C ASN A 39 -0.27 1.12 -19.42
N ASP A 40 -1.28 1.02 -18.55
CA ASP A 40 -2.46 1.87 -18.54
C ASP A 40 -2.86 2.30 -17.12
N ASP A 41 -3.80 3.23 -17.03
CA ASP A 41 -4.27 3.79 -15.76
C ASP A 41 -5.04 2.77 -14.89
N ASN A 42 -5.45 1.63 -15.48
CA ASN A 42 -6.19 0.57 -14.79
C ASN A 42 -5.29 -0.43 -14.06
N SER A 43 -3.96 -0.26 -14.17
CA SER A 43 -2.97 -1.10 -13.50
C SER A 43 -2.76 -0.75 -12.02
N SER A 44 -3.45 0.28 -11.50
CA SER A 44 -3.27 0.75 -10.12
C SER A 44 -4.53 1.30 -9.46
N TRP A 45 -4.55 1.25 -8.13
CA TRP A 45 -5.51 1.95 -7.28
C TRP A 45 -4.81 3.09 -6.55
N GLN A 46 -5.35 4.30 -6.70
CA GLN A 46 -4.84 5.49 -6.04
C GLN A 46 -5.52 5.71 -4.69
N SER A 47 -4.76 6.28 -3.76
CA SER A 47 -5.31 6.78 -2.50
C SER A 47 -6.29 7.93 -2.75
N PRO A 48 -7.20 8.22 -1.80
CA PRO A 48 -8.13 9.34 -1.91
C PRO A 48 -7.43 10.70 -2.08
N SER A 49 -6.30 10.93 -1.39
CA SER A 49 -5.52 12.18 -1.58
C SER A 49 -4.72 12.20 -2.89
N GLY A 50 -4.57 11.04 -3.53
CA GLY A 50 -3.71 10.82 -4.68
C GLY A 50 -2.21 10.87 -4.36
N GLU A 51 -1.80 10.96 -3.08
CA GLU A 51 -0.40 10.93 -2.64
C GLU A 51 0.25 9.58 -2.88
N PHE A 52 -0.51 8.49 -2.72
CA PHE A 52 -0.02 7.13 -2.90
C PHE A 52 -0.82 6.37 -3.95
N ALA A 53 -0.19 5.35 -4.54
CA ALA A 53 -0.87 4.40 -5.39
C ALA A 53 -0.28 3.00 -5.23
N PHE A 54 -1.16 2.00 -5.29
CA PHE A 54 -0.83 0.58 -5.20
C PHE A 54 -1.21 -0.13 -6.49
N GLY A 55 -0.32 -0.95 -7.03
CA GLY A 55 -0.61 -1.73 -8.23
C GLY A 55 0.63 -2.18 -8.98
N PHE A 56 0.47 -2.46 -10.27
CA PHE A 56 1.59 -2.84 -11.13
C PHE A 56 2.29 -1.59 -11.67
N ARG A 57 3.58 -1.46 -11.36
CA ARG A 57 4.47 -0.42 -11.87
C ARG A 57 5.43 -1.01 -12.88
N GLN A 58 5.47 -0.47 -14.10
CA GLN A 58 6.47 -0.88 -15.09
C GLN A 58 7.87 -0.43 -14.65
N ILE A 59 8.83 -1.35 -14.70
CA ILE A 59 10.26 -1.10 -14.46
C ILE A 59 10.99 -1.24 -15.79
N GLY A 60 11.39 -0.10 -16.36
CA GLY A 60 12.08 -0.05 -17.64
C GLY A 60 11.30 -0.76 -18.75
N LYS A 61 11.97 -1.68 -19.44
CA LYS A 61 11.35 -2.58 -20.44
C LYS A 61 11.25 -4.02 -19.96
N ASP A 62 11.67 -4.27 -18.73
CA ASP A 62 12.00 -5.62 -18.25
C ASP A 62 10.80 -6.31 -17.59
N GLY A 63 9.83 -5.54 -17.09
CA GLY A 63 8.58 -6.08 -16.57
C GLY A 63 7.88 -5.13 -15.60
N PHE A 64 7.05 -5.71 -14.74
CA PHE A 64 6.24 -4.99 -13.76
C PHE A 64 6.56 -5.44 -12.33
N LEU A 65 6.45 -4.51 -11.39
CA LEU A 65 6.45 -4.79 -9.95
C LEU A 65 5.08 -4.50 -9.38
N LEU A 66 4.56 -5.42 -8.56
CA LEU A 66 3.43 -5.10 -7.69
C LEU A 66 3.97 -4.31 -6.49
N ALA A 67 3.60 -3.04 -6.40
CA ALA A 67 4.24 -2.10 -5.48
C ALA A 67 3.27 -1.03 -4.97
N ASN A 68 3.69 -0.36 -3.91
CA ASN A 68 3.15 0.91 -3.46
C ASN A 68 4.17 2.03 -3.73
N TRP A 69 3.72 3.17 -4.23
CA TRP A 69 4.59 4.31 -4.55
C TRP A 69 3.94 5.66 -4.26
N PHE A 70 4.77 6.70 -4.16
CA PHE A 70 4.31 8.09 -4.10
C PHE A 70 3.85 8.54 -5.48
N ASN A 71 2.56 8.80 -5.64
CA ASN A 71 1.96 9.06 -6.94
C ASN A 71 2.12 10.52 -7.41
N LYS A 72 2.33 11.48 -6.49
CA LYS A 72 2.57 12.89 -6.85
C LYS A 72 4.02 13.23 -7.17
N ILE A 73 4.97 12.36 -6.83
CA ILE A 73 6.38 12.54 -7.21
C ILE A 73 6.54 12.05 -8.65
N THR A 74 7.21 12.83 -9.52
CA THR A 74 7.35 12.50 -10.95
C THR A 74 8.05 11.16 -11.19
N GLU A 75 9.08 10.85 -10.38
CA GLU A 75 9.79 9.55 -10.41
C GLU A 75 8.90 8.40 -9.91
N LYS A 76 7.79 8.74 -9.27
CA LYS A 76 6.86 7.89 -8.52
C LYS A 76 7.59 6.88 -7.65
N THR A 77 8.36 7.35 -6.68
CA THR A 77 9.27 6.53 -5.88
C THR A 77 8.53 5.37 -5.20
N ILE A 78 9.03 4.14 -5.41
CA ILE A 78 8.49 2.93 -4.79
C ILE A 78 8.84 2.94 -3.30
N VAL A 79 7.82 2.84 -2.46
CA VAL A 79 7.96 2.73 -1.00
C VAL A 79 8.17 1.27 -0.62
N TRP A 80 7.51 0.35 -1.32
CA TRP A 80 7.60 -1.08 -1.09
C TRP A 80 7.12 -1.88 -2.30
N SER A 81 7.71 -3.05 -2.56
CA SER A 81 7.25 -4.01 -3.57
C SER A 81 6.95 -5.38 -2.95
N ALA A 82 5.84 -5.99 -3.36
CA ALA A 82 5.46 -7.33 -2.93
C ALA A 82 6.38 -8.40 -3.52
N ASN A 83 6.91 -8.13 -4.71
CA ASN A 83 7.67 -9.10 -5.49
C ASN A 83 9.18 -8.92 -5.29
N GLY A 84 9.62 -7.95 -4.47
CA GLY A 84 11.02 -7.57 -4.35
C GLY A 84 11.57 -7.11 -5.71
N ASP A 85 12.64 -7.75 -6.16
CA ASP A 85 13.27 -7.55 -7.48
C ASP A 85 12.73 -8.49 -8.56
N ASN A 86 11.73 -9.34 -8.24
CA ASN A 86 11.16 -10.29 -9.18
C ASN A 86 10.11 -9.59 -10.07
N LEU A 87 10.55 -9.17 -11.24
CA LEU A 87 9.68 -8.59 -12.25
C LEU A 87 8.71 -9.64 -12.79
N VAL A 88 7.46 -9.24 -12.97
CA VAL A 88 6.43 -10.07 -13.62
C VAL A 88 6.17 -9.57 -15.04
N PRO A 89 5.84 -10.46 -15.98
CA PRO A 89 5.56 -10.06 -17.35
C PRO A 89 4.24 -9.27 -17.44
N GLN A 90 4.09 -8.55 -18.55
CA GLN A 90 2.82 -7.93 -18.92
C GLN A 90 1.68 -8.97 -18.95
N GLY A 91 0.49 -8.58 -18.49
CA GLY A 91 -0.68 -9.47 -18.39
C GLY A 91 -0.76 -10.25 -17.08
N SER A 92 0.24 -10.16 -16.21
CA SER A 92 0.17 -10.73 -14.86
C SER A 92 -1.00 -10.12 -14.08
N LYS A 93 -1.71 -10.94 -13.32
CA LYS A 93 -2.93 -10.52 -12.64
C LYS A 93 -2.78 -10.71 -11.13
N VAL A 94 -3.27 -9.74 -10.37
CA VAL A 94 -3.43 -9.89 -8.93
C VAL A 94 -4.87 -9.60 -8.55
N GLU A 95 -5.42 -10.42 -7.66
CA GLU A 95 -6.76 -10.28 -7.13
C GLU A 95 -6.71 -9.80 -5.68
N LEU A 96 -7.57 -8.84 -5.34
CA LEU A 96 -7.72 -8.37 -3.98
C LEU A 96 -8.36 -9.45 -3.11
N SER A 97 -7.51 -10.06 -2.30
CA SER A 97 -7.93 -10.88 -1.16
C SER A 97 -8.10 -10.02 0.10
N LEU A 98 -8.79 -10.58 1.11
CA LEU A 98 -8.99 -9.93 2.42
C LEU A 98 -7.67 -9.47 3.07
N GLN A 99 -6.59 -10.23 2.93
CA GLN A 99 -5.28 -9.89 3.51
C GLN A 99 -4.65 -8.68 2.80
N MET A 100 -4.77 -8.61 1.48
CA MET A 100 -4.26 -7.49 0.69
C MET A 100 -5.11 -6.23 0.90
N ALA A 101 -6.42 -6.39 1.12
CA ALA A 101 -7.31 -5.30 1.49
C ALA A 101 -6.93 -4.68 2.85
N THR A 102 -6.45 -5.48 3.81
CA THR A 102 -5.93 -4.98 5.10
C THR A 102 -4.65 -4.17 4.92
N PHE A 103 -3.73 -4.58 4.05
CA PHE A 103 -2.51 -3.81 3.75
C PHE A 103 -2.81 -2.51 3.00
N CYS A 104 -3.68 -2.58 1.98
CA CYS A 104 -4.13 -1.42 1.23
C CYS A 104 -4.85 -0.42 2.14
N SER A 105 -5.73 -0.94 3.02
CA SER A 105 -6.38 -0.14 4.07
C SER A 105 -5.35 0.44 5.03
N MET A 106 -4.35 -0.32 5.49
CA MET A 106 -3.36 0.19 6.42
C MET A 106 -2.54 1.34 5.81
N ILE A 107 -2.10 1.23 4.56
CA ILE A 107 -1.37 2.29 3.86
C ILE A 107 -2.24 3.55 3.72
N PHE A 108 -3.50 3.40 3.30
CA PHE A 108 -4.41 4.54 3.16
C PHE A 108 -4.94 5.08 4.50
N LEU A 109 -4.91 4.29 5.58
CA LEU A 109 -5.26 4.72 6.93
C LEU A 109 -4.10 5.46 7.61
N GLN A 110 -2.85 5.08 7.36
CA GLN A 110 -1.68 5.84 7.83
C GLN A 110 -1.70 7.25 7.24
N GLU A 111 -1.96 7.39 5.95
CA GLU A 111 -2.10 8.69 5.27
C GLU A 111 -3.13 9.62 5.94
N LYS A 112 -4.23 9.08 6.46
CA LYS A 112 -5.27 9.84 7.16
C LYS A 112 -4.85 10.34 8.54
N THR A 113 -3.85 9.71 9.16
CA THR A 113 -3.39 10.09 10.51
C THR A 113 -2.37 11.23 10.45
N ASP A 114 -1.72 11.41 9.29
CA ASP A 114 -0.73 12.47 9.02
C ASP A 114 -1.35 13.75 8.42
N GLN A 115 -2.65 13.77 8.10
CA GLN A 115 -3.42 14.96 7.70
C GLN A 115 -4.25 15.52 8.86
#